data_AF-A0A3N1XAY0-F1
#
_entry.id   AF-A0A3N1XAY0-F1
#
_cell.length_a   1.000
_cell.length_b   1.000
_cell.length_c   1.000
_cell.angle_alpha   90.00
_cell.angle_beta   90.00
_cell.angle_gamma   90.00
#
_symmetry.space_group_name_H-M   'P 1'
#
loop_
_entity.id
_entity.type
_entity.pdbx_description
1 polymer ?
#
loop_
_entity_poly.entity_id
_entity_poly.type
_entity_poly.pdbx_seq_one_letter_code
_entity_poly.pdbx_strand_id
1 'polypeptide(L)' 'METWNYVVEKIDGDYAHLRRTDVPEDDLKLVARAILPSEITEGTCLKYELFEYSIIS' A
#
# COMPACT_ATOMS: atom_id res chain seq x y z
N MET A 1 -7.85 17.35 0.97
CA MET A 1 -7.14 16.29 1.73
C MET A 1 -6.52 15.39 0.69
N GLU A 2 -5.21 15.16 0.75
CA GLU A 2 -4.51 14.35 -0.25
C GLU A 2 -4.65 12.87 0.13
N THR A 3 -5.33 12.11 -0.73
CA THR A 3 -5.44 10.66 -0.65
C THR A 3 -4.52 10.04 -1.68
N TRP A 4 -3.81 8.99 -1.31
CA TRP A 4 -2.99 8.23 -2.24
C TRP A 4 -3.43 6.78 -2.28
N ASN A 5 -3.62 6.26 -3.48
CA ASN A 5 -3.95 4.88 -3.76
C ASN A 5 -2.67 4.14 -4.10
N TYR A 6 -2.53 3.02 -3.41
CA TYR A 6 -1.43 2.08 -3.58
C TYR A 6 -2.02 0.71 -3.92
N VAL A 7 -1.26 -0.08 -4.65
CA VAL A 7 -1.49 -1.51 -4.79
C VAL A 7 -0.31 -2.25 -4.18
N VAL A 8 -0.59 -3.28 -3.39
CA VAL A 8 0.45 -4.16 -2.84
C VAL A 8 1.00 -4.98 -4.00
N GLU A 9 2.19 -4.65 -4.49
CA GLU A 9 2.79 -5.34 -5.63
C GLU A 9 3.42 -6.67 -5.19
N LYS A 10 4.08 -6.68 -4.02
CA LYS A 10 4.76 -7.85 -3.48
C LYS A 10 4.87 -7.80 -1.96
N ILE A 11 4.72 -8.93 -1.28
CA ILE A 11 4.99 -9.06 0.16
C ILE A 11 6.25 -9.92 0.37
N ASP A 12 7.24 -9.36 1.07
CA ASP A 12 8.53 -10.01 1.36
C ASP A 12 8.72 -10.07 2.89
N GLY A 13 8.25 -11.16 3.50
CA GLY A 13 8.34 -11.40 4.95
C GLY A 13 7.55 -10.38 5.79
N ASP A 14 8.27 -9.47 6.44
CA ASP A 14 7.73 -8.39 7.28
C ASP A 14 7.50 -7.07 6.53
N TYR A 15 7.78 -7.04 5.23
CA TYR A 15 7.67 -5.85 4.40
C TYR A 15 6.74 -6.07 3.20
N ALA A 16 6.08 -5.00 2.78
CA ALA A 16 5.24 -4.95 1.59
C ALA A 16 5.73 -3.84 0.65
N HIS A 17 5.79 -4.14 -0.64
CA HIS A 17 6.06 -3.18 -1.70
C HIS A 17 4.74 -2.62 -2.19
N LEU A 18 4.55 -1.33 -2.03
CA LEU A 18 3.35 -0.61 -2.44
C LEU A 18 3.66 0.22 -3.69
N ARG A 19 2.99 -0.07 -4.79
CA ARG A 19 3.07 0.74 -6.01
C ARG A 19 1.97 1.79 -6.00
N ARG A 20 2.29 3.06 -6.26
CA ARG A 20 1.26 4.10 -6.42
C ARG A 20 0.52 3.91 -7.74
N THR A 21 -0.81 4.04 -7.69
CA THR A 21 -1.65 3.90 -8.88
C THR A 21 -2.20 5.24 -9.38
N ASP A 22 -2.16 6.30 -8.58
CA ASP A 22 -2.65 7.63 -8.99
C ASP A 22 -1.68 8.41 -9.89
N VAL A 23 -0.40 8.06 -9.85
CA VAL A 23 0.65 8.73 -10.61
C VAL A 23 1.37 7.70 -11.47
N PRO A 24 1.92 8.07 -12.65
CA PRO A 24 2.70 7.18 -13.50
C PRO A 24 4.11 6.95 -12.94
N GLU A 25 4.22 6.83 -11.62
CA GLU A 25 5.47 6.60 -10.90
C GLU A 25 5.63 5.09 -10.70
N ASP A 26 6.76 4.56 -11.17
CA ASP A 26 7.09 3.14 -11.03
C ASP A 26 7.79 2.84 -9.69
N ASP A 27 7.83 3.81 -8.77
CA ASP A 27 8.53 3.67 -7.50
C ASP A 27 7.73 2.81 -6.52
N LEU A 28 8.38 1.77 -6.03
CA LEU A 28 7.83 0.85 -5.04
C LEU A 28 8.16 1.33 -3.64
N LYS A 29 7.13 1.75 -2.91
CA LYS A 29 7.27 2.14 -1.51
C LYS A 29 7.34 0.91 -0.63
N LEU A 30 8.46 0.72 0.05
CA LEU A 30 8.63 -0.36 1.02
C LEU A 30 8.03 0.06 2.38
N VAL A 31 7.06 -0.72 2.86
CA VAL A 31 6.30 -0.45 4.08
C VAL A 31 6.27 -1.70 4.97
N ALA A 32 6.46 -1.54 6.27
CA ALA A 32 6.38 -2.66 7.20
C ALA A 32 4.94 -3.17 7.36
N ARG A 33 4.73 -4.49 7.31
CA ARG A 33 3.41 -5.12 7.51
C ARG A 33 2.78 -4.80 8.87
N ALA A 34 3.60 -4.48 9.87
CA ALA A 34 3.16 -4.19 11.22
C ALA A 34 2.27 -2.94 11.32
N ILE A 35 2.41 -1.99 10.37
CA ILE A 35 1.58 -0.79 10.29
C ILE A 35 0.48 -0.89 9.23
N LEU A 36 0.49 -1.97 8.45
CA LEU A 36 -0.52 -2.25 7.44
C LEU A 36 -1.61 -3.15 8.04
N PRO A 37 -2.84 -3.10 7.51
CA PRO A 37 -3.89 -4.01 7.93
C PRO A 37 -3.50 -5.47 7.66
N SER A 38 -3.78 -6.36 8.60
CA SER A 38 -3.35 -7.77 8.55
C SER A 38 -3.92 -8.58 7.37
N GLU A 39 -4.96 -8.06 6.74
CA GLU A 39 -5.70 -8.68 5.62
C GLU A 39 -5.09 -8.34 4.25
N ILE A 40 -3.98 -7.59 4.20
CA ILE A 40 -3.31 -7.31 2.92
C ILE A 40 -2.76 -8.57 2.26
N THR A 41 -2.90 -8.62 0.94
CA THR A 41 -2.32 -9.63 0.06
C THR A 41 -1.75 -8.96 -1.20
N GLU A 42 -0.92 -9.68 -1.95
CA GLU A 42 -0.44 -9.21 -3.25
C GLU A 42 -1.63 -8.92 -4.19
N GLY A 43 -1.67 -7.73 -4.77
CA GLY A 43 -2.79 -7.19 -5.54
C GLY A 43 -3.82 -6.41 -4.72
N THR A 44 -3.70 -6.33 -3.39
CA THR A 44 -4.63 -5.56 -2.56
C THR A 44 -4.47 -4.06 -2.80
N CYS A 45 -5.59 -3.35 -2.97
CA CYS A 45 -5.63 -1.89 -3.05
C CYS A 45 -5.68 -1.28 -1.65
N LEU A 46 -4.83 -0.30 -1.41
CA LEU A 46 -4.71 0.45 -0.16
C LEU A 46 -4.92 1.94 -0.41
N LYS A 47 -5.75 2.58 0.41
CA LYS A 47 -5.86 4.03 0.49
C LYS A 47 -5.01 4.52 1.64
N TYR A 48 -4.08 5.41 1.36
CA TYR A 48 -3.40 6.19 2.37
C TYR A 48 -4.10 7.54 2.53
N GLU A 49 -4.57 7.82 3.75
CA GLU A 49 -5.25 9.05 4.11
C GLU A 49 -4.94 9.37 5.57
N LEU A 50 -4.61 10.63 5.89
CA LEU A 50 -4.37 11.08 7.28
C LEU A 50 -3.35 10.23 8.07
N PHE A 51 -2.27 9.78 7.43
CA PHE A 51 -1.25 8.90 8.02
C PHE A 51 -1.71 7.47 8.35
N GLU A 52 -2.84 7.04 7.80
CA GLU A 52 -3.38 5.69 7.99
C GLU A 52 -3.58 4.99 6.65
N TYR A 53 -3.37 3.67 6.62
CA TYR A 53 -3.63 2.82 5.46
C TYR A 53 -4.93 2.05 5.67
N SER A 54 -5.87 2.17 4.74
CA SER A 54 -7.13 1.41 4.74
C SER A 54 -7.21 0.54 3.49
N ILE A 55 -7.72 -0.68 3.63
CA ILE A 55 -8.01 -1.53 2.47
C ILE A 55 -9.19 -0.96 1.70
N ILE A 56 -9.03 -0.82 0.39
CA ILE A 56 -10.10 -0.45 -0.54
C ILE A 56 -10.55 -1.76 -1.19
N SER A 57 -11.74 -2.23 -0.82
CA SER A 57 -12.35 -3.44 -1.39
C SER A 57 -13.14 -3.14 -2.66
#